data_AF-A0AAP4UCE5-F1
#
_entry.id   AF-A0AAP4UCE5-F1
#
_cell.length_a   1.000
_cell.length_b   1.000
_cell.length_c   1.000
_cell.angle_alpha   90.00
_cell.angle_beta   90.00
_cell.angle_gamma   90.00
#
_symmetry.space_group_name_H-M   'P 1'
#
loop_
_entity.id
_entity.type
_entity.pdbx_description
1 polymer ?
#
loop_
_entity_poly.entity_id
_entity_poly.type
_entity_poly.pdbx_seq_one_letter_code
_entity_poly.pdbx_strand_id
1 'polypeptide(L)'
;MAVKTSSAKVAAAKDTLAGLVTSKDVQAKQKQQAQLKYLNGYSASTIEQVKRHIENDTLENLLLSRYPTIHDIRTDKALYDYAMEFKQQFLKQSDPISKVIFDEKISLSHQALGLHTYANRVQGNKVKAKNEIRISSRLKYVPEPLLRMVVIHELAHLREKDHNKAFYQLCTYMTADYHQLELDLRLLLTCIELGKSPY
;
A
#
# COMPACT_ATOMS: atom_id res chain seq x y z
N MET A 1 40.71 -31.07 -51.74
CA MET A 1 41.30 -30.20 -50.70
C MET A 1 40.89 -28.77 -51.01
N ALA A 2 40.13 -28.14 -50.11
CA ALA A 2 39.61 -26.78 -50.26
C ALA A 2 40.59 -25.77 -49.68
N VAL A 3 40.89 -24.67 -50.39
CA VAL A 3 41.47 -23.44 -49.80
C VAL A 3 40.98 -22.18 -50.52
N LYS A 4 40.04 -21.50 -49.83
CA LYS A 4 39.90 -20.05 -49.58
C LYS A 4 39.85 -19.05 -50.75
N THR A 5 38.64 -18.58 -51.03
CA THR A 5 38.38 -17.19 -51.45
C THR A 5 38.10 -16.32 -50.23
N SER A 6 38.82 -15.19 -50.16
CA SER A 6 38.66 -14.12 -49.18
C SER A 6 37.38 -13.33 -49.46
N SER A 7 36.61 -12.99 -48.42
CA SER A 7 35.60 -11.94 -48.49
C SER A 7 35.67 -11.11 -47.23
N ALA A 8 36.08 -9.86 -47.43
CA ALA A 8 36.12 -8.81 -46.44
C ALA A 8 34.73 -8.60 -45.84
N LYS A 9 34.61 -8.76 -44.53
CA LYS A 9 33.40 -8.41 -43.79
C LYS A 9 33.50 -6.94 -43.39
N VAL A 10 32.71 -6.11 -44.08
CA VAL A 10 32.46 -4.71 -43.74
C VAL A 10 31.97 -4.63 -42.30
N ALA A 11 32.68 -3.87 -41.46
CA ALA A 11 32.23 -3.51 -40.13
C ALA A 11 31.05 -2.53 -40.26
N ALA A 12 29.84 -3.01 -40.00
CA ALA A 12 28.66 -2.15 -39.86
C ALA A 12 28.69 -1.51 -38.46
N ALA A 13 28.72 -0.18 -38.44
CA ALA A 13 28.64 0.66 -37.26
C ALA A 13 27.41 0.30 -36.41
N LYS A 14 27.62 0.02 -35.12
CA LYS A 14 26.56 -0.13 -34.10
C LYS A 14 26.17 1.25 -33.54
N ASP A 15 25.81 2.19 -34.40
CA ASP A 15 25.27 3.49 -33.99
C ASP A 15 23.77 3.55 -34.25
N THR A 16 23.00 2.82 -33.43
CA THR A 16 21.57 3.06 -33.28
C THR A 16 21.30 3.62 -31.89
N LEU A 17 20.52 4.71 -31.81
CA LEU A 17 20.11 5.37 -30.56
C LEU A 17 19.49 4.42 -29.53
N ALA A 18 18.93 3.29 -29.98
CA ALA A 18 18.40 2.23 -29.13
C ALA A 18 19.48 1.50 -28.30
N GLY A 19 20.76 1.56 -28.70
CA GLY A 19 21.89 0.95 -27.98
C GLY A 19 22.52 1.83 -26.89
N LEU A 20 22.10 3.09 -26.75
CA LEU A 20 22.56 4.03 -25.72
C LEU A 20 21.77 3.95 -24.41
N VAL A 21 20.62 3.27 -24.40
CA VAL A 21 19.93 2.93 -23.15
C VAL A 21 20.64 1.71 -22.58
N THR A 22 21.62 1.91 -21.71
CA THR A 22 22.40 0.81 -21.15
C THR A 22 21.50 -0.09 -20.30
N SER A 23 21.86 -1.36 -20.14
CA SER A 23 21.16 -2.28 -19.22
C SER A 23 21.05 -1.73 -17.79
N LYS A 24 21.97 -0.83 -17.40
CA LYS A 24 21.93 -0.09 -16.12
C LYS A 24 20.83 0.97 -16.09
N ASP A 25 20.60 1.71 -17.18
CA ASP A 25 19.53 2.70 -17.27
C ASP A 25 18.15 2.03 -17.26
N VAL A 26 18.02 0.88 -17.93
CA VAL A 26 16.79 0.07 -17.88
C VAL A 26 16.57 -0.49 -16.47
N GLN A 27 17.61 -1.00 -15.80
CA GLN A 27 17.51 -1.50 -14.42
C GLN A 27 17.23 -0.39 -13.40
N ALA A 28 17.85 0.79 -13.56
CA ALA A 28 17.61 1.96 -12.71
C ALA A 28 16.17 2.46 -12.88
N LYS A 29 15.67 2.54 -14.12
CA LYS A 29 14.29 2.94 -14.43
C LYS A 29 13.26 1.92 -13.94
N GLN A 30 13.56 0.62 -14.04
CA GLN A 30 12.73 -0.45 -13.46
C GLN A 30 12.73 -0.43 -11.93
N LYS A 31 13.89 -0.20 -11.30
CA LYS A 31 14.00 -0.03 -9.85
C LYS A 31 13.22 1.21 -9.38
N GLN A 32 13.31 2.33 -10.11
CA GLN A 32 12.59 3.56 -9.81
C GLN A 32 11.08 3.43 -10.04
N GLN A 33 10.63 2.68 -11.06
CA GLN A 33 9.22 2.35 -11.25
C GLN A 33 8.69 1.40 -10.15
N ALA A 34 9.49 0.43 -9.71
CA ALA A 34 9.12 -0.46 -8.60
C ALA A 34 8.97 0.31 -7.28
N GLN A 35 9.80 1.33 -7.05
CA GLN A 35 9.76 2.18 -5.85
C GLN A 35 8.49 3.03 -5.73
N LEU A 36 7.91 3.44 -6.87
CA LEU A 36 6.77 4.36 -6.91
C LEU A 36 5.44 3.67 -7.15
N LYS A 37 5.42 2.32 -7.14
CA LYS A 37 4.21 1.54 -7.39
C LYS A 37 3.05 1.98 -6.49
N TYR A 38 3.29 2.27 -5.20
CA TYR A 38 2.24 2.68 -4.26
C TYR A 38 1.67 4.09 -4.51
N LEU A 39 2.32 4.90 -5.34
CA LEU A 39 1.96 6.31 -5.58
C LEU A 39 1.27 6.51 -6.93
N ASN A 40 0.92 5.42 -7.62
CA ASN A 40 0.10 5.48 -8.82
C ASN A 40 -1.25 6.13 -8.51
N GLY A 41 -1.59 7.18 -9.26
CA GLY A 41 -2.83 7.96 -9.09
C GLY A 41 -2.68 9.28 -8.34
N TYR A 42 -1.52 9.56 -7.72
CA TYR A 42 -1.24 10.89 -7.16
C TYR A 42 -0.78 11.87 -8.24
N SER A 43 -0.91 13.17 -7.93
CA SER A 43 -0.48 14.24 -8.83
C SER A 43 1.02 14.16 -9.15
N ALA A 44 1.41 14.64 -10.33
CA ALA A 44 2.81 14.66 -10.74
C ALA A 44 3.70 15.43 -9.76
N SER A 45 3.18 16.52 -9.16
CA SER A 45 3.92 17.30 -8.17
C SER A 45 4.15 16.52 -6.87
N THR A 46 3.15 15.76 -6.40
CA THR A 46 3.30 14.86 -5.24
C THR A 46 4.35 13.79 -5.51
N ILE A 47 4.28 13.12 -6.65
CA ILE A 47 5.24 12.08 -7.02
C ILE A 47 6.65 12.65 -7.09
N GLU A 48 6.82 13.85 -7.65
CA GLU A 48 8.12 14.52 -7.75
C GLU A 48 8.69 14.88 -6.37
N GLN A 49 7.86 15.36 -5.44
CA GLN A 49 8.29 15.61 -4.06
C GLN A 49 8.78 14.33 -3.38
N VAL A 50 8.06 13.22 -3.55
CA VAL A 50 8.45 11.94 -2.96
C VAL A 50 9.75 11.43 -3.57
N LYS A 51 9.95 11.55 -4.88
CA LYS A 51 11.22 11.21 -5.53
C LYS A 51 12.40 11.97 -4.93
N ARG A 52 12.25 13.28 -4.71
CA ARG A 52 13.30 14.09 -4.05
C ARG A 52 13.60 13.59 -2.63
N HIS A 53 12.57 13.19 -1.88
CA HIS A 53 12.79 12.60 -0.55
C HIS A 53 13.53 11.26 -0.60
N ILE A 54 13.27 10.44 -1.63
CA ILE A 54 13.98 9.17 -1.86
C ILE A 54 15.43 9.44 -2.27
N GLU A 55 15.67 10.35 -3.21
CA GLU A 55 17.00 10.70 -3.72
C GLU A 55 17.89 11.32 -2.63
N ASN A 56 17.31 12.15 -1.77
CA ASN A 56 18.02 12.82 -0.68
C ASN A 56 18.09 11.98 0.61
N ASP A 57 17.55 10.76 0.61
CA ASP A 57 17.48 9.90 1.79
C ASP A 57 16.83 10.56 3.03
N THR A 58 15.71 11.26 2.82
CA THR A 58 15.00 12.00 3.87
C THR A 58 13.60 11.46 4.17
N LEU A 59 13.18 10.40 3.48
CA LEU A 59 11.80 9.88 3.59
C LEU A 59 11.51 9.29 4.98
N GLU A 60 12.45 8.59 5.59
CA GLU A 60 12.31 8.06 6.96
C GLU A 60 12.22 9.19 7.99
N ASN A 61 13.08 10.21 7.87
CA ASN A 61 13.06 11.39 8.73
C ASN A 61 11.74 12.17 8.61
N LEU A 62 11.18 12.27 7.40
CA LEU A 62 9.87 12.87 7.18
C LEU A 62 8.79 12.12 7.97
N LEU A 63 8.75 10.79 7.88
CA LEU A 63 7.77 9.97 8.60
C LEU A 63 7.97 10.04 10.11
N LEU A 64 9.21 9.92 10.60
CA LEU A 64 9.55 10.04 12.03
C LEU A 64 9.19 11.40 12.61
N SER A 65 9.42 12.49 11.85
CA SER A 65 9.08 13.84 12.31
C SER A 65 7.57 14.04 12.49
N ARG A 66 6.75 13.35 11.68
CA ARG A 66 5.28 13.40 11.79
C ARG A 66 4.75 12.43 12.82
N TYR A 67 5.36 11.25 12.91
CA TYR A 67 4.91 10.14 13.73
C TYR A 67 6.09 9.56 14.50
N PRO A 68 6.44 10.12 15.68
CA PRO A 68 7.63 9.71 16.42
C PRO A 68 7.48 8.36 17.13
N THR A 69 6.25 7.88 17.33
CA THR A 69 5.95 6.70 18.17
C THR A 69 4.99 5.75 17.48
N ILE A 70 5.26 4.46 17.65
CA ILE A 70 4.35 3.37 17.26
C ILE A 70 3.30 3.11 18.35
N HIS A 71 2.23 2.38 18.01
CA HIS A 71 1.15 2.05 18.96
C HIS A 71 1.39 0.73 19.72
N ASP A 72 0.56 0.51 20.76
CA ASP A 72 0.60 -0.69 21.62
C ASP A 72 -0.47 -1.74 21.29
N ILE A 73 -1.26 -1.54 20.24
CA ILE A 73 -2.28 -2.51 19.77
C ILE A 73 -1.60 -3.71 19.09
N ARG A 74 -1.26 -4.75 19.86
CA ARG A 74 -0.49 -5.93 19.38
C ARG A 74 -1.28 -7.24 19.33
N THR A 75 -2.48 -7.26 19.89
CA THR A 75 -3.32 -8.45 20.00
C THR A 75 -4.60 -8.30 19.19
N ASP A 76 -5.16 -9.42 18.74
CA ASP A 76 -6.44 -9.46 18.04
C ASP A 76 -7.58 -8.85 18.88
N LYS A 77 -7.56 -9.09 20.20
CA LYS A 77 -8.54 -8.49 21.11
C LYS A 77 -8.44 -6.97 21.11
N ALA A 78 -7.24 -6.42 21.27
CA ALA A 78 -7.05 -4.98 21.28
C ALA A 78 -7.45 -4.34 19.95
N LEU A 79 -7.13 -5.01 18.83
CA LEU A 79 -7.52 -4.54 17.50
C LEU A 79 -9.04 -4.57 17.29
N TYR A 80 -9.69 -5.63 17.78
CA TYR A 80 -11.15 -5.74 17.74
C TYR A 80 -11.82 -4.62 18.54
N ASP A 81 -11.41 -4.42 19.79
CA ASP A 81 -11.95 -3.37 20.65
C ASP A 81 -11.77 -2.00 19.98
N TYR A 82 -10.57 -1.72 19.48
CA TYR A 82 -10.24 -0.50 18.75
C TYR A 82 -11.12 -0.26 17.50
N ALA A 83 -11.29 -1.27 16.64
CA ALA A 83 -12.16 -1.14 15.46
C ALA A 83 -13.64 -0.97 15.83
N MET A 84 -14.08 -1.61 16.91
CA MET A 84 -15.46 -1.53 17.36
C MET A 84 -15.83 -0.14 17.91
N GLU A 85 -14.87 0.62 18.47
CA GLU A 85 -15.09 2.02 18.87
C GLU A 85 -15.53 2.87 17.66
N PHE A 86 -14.79 2.83 16.55
CA PHE A 86 -15.14 3.53 15.32
C PHE A 86 -16.45 3.03 14.71
N LYS A 87 -16.66 1.70 14.67
CA LYS A 87 -17.92 1.13 14.17
C LYS A 87 -19.12 1.65 14.98
N GLN A 88 -19.01 1.69 16.31
CA GLN A 88 -20.08 2.16 17.18
C GLN A 88 -20.32 3.66 17.05
N GLN A 89 -19.27 4.45 16.82
CA GLN A 89 -19.38 5.88 16.64
C GLN A 89 -20.03 6.24 15.30
N PHE A 90 -19.58 5.63 14.20
CA PHE A 90 -19.90 6.08 12.85
C PHE A 90 -20.85 5.15 12.06
N LEU A 91 -20.91 3.86 12.41
CA LEU A 91 -21.54 2.80 11.62
C LEU A 91 -22.54 1.95 12.43
N LYS A 92 -23.32 2.59 13.32
CA LYS A 92 -24.28 1.90 14.21
C LYS A 92 -25.24 0.95 13.48
N GLN A 93 -25.67 1.32 12.28
CA GLN A 93 -26.61 0.55 11.45
C GLN A 93 -25.94 -0.35 10.40
N SER A 94 -24.61 -0.48 10.41
CA SER A 94 -23.92 -1.38 9.48
C SER A 94 -24.05 -2.84 9.93
N ASP A 95 -23.79 -3.74 8.98
CA ASP A 95 -23.69 -5.17 9.25
C ASP A 95 -22.75 -5.49 10.43
N PRO A 96 -23.04 -6.57 11.18
CA PRO A 96 -22.20 -6.98 12.29
C PRO A 96 -20.83 -7.48 11.81
N ILE A 97 -19.81 -7.20 12.62
CA ILE A 97 -18.46 -7.71 12.44
C ILE A 97 -18.27 -8.85 13.43
N SER A 98 -17.96 -10.03 12.90
CA SER A 98 -17.73 -11.22 13.70
C SER A 98 -16.30 -11.34 14.20
N LYS A 99 -15.36 -10.73 13.49
CA LYS A 99 -13.93 -10.88 13.75
C LYS A 99 -13.14 -9.70 13.20
N VAL A 100 -12.15 -9.26 13.95
CA VAL A 100 -11.10 -8.31 13.53
C VAL A 100 -9.79 -8.88 14.05
N ILE A 101 -8.84 -9.20 13.17
CA ILE A 101 -7.59 -9.86 13.55
C ILE A 101 -6.38 -9.36 12.77
N PHE A 102 -5.21 -9.56 13.35
CA PHE A 102 -3.96 -9.51 12.61
C PHE A 102 -3.72 -10.83 11.86
N ASP A 103 -3.33 -10.74 10.59
CA ASP A 103 -3.04 -11.88 9.72
C ASP A 103 -1.62 -11.75 9.13
N GLU A 104 -0.82 -12.81 9.28
CA GLU A 104 0.57 -12.85 8.83
C GLU A 104 0.71 -13.17 7.33
N LYS A 105 -0.31 -13.80 6.74
CA LYS A 105 -0.29 -14.20 5.31
C LYS A 105 -0.59 -13.04 4.38
N ILE A 106 -1.10 -11.97 4.95
CA ILE A 106 -1.46 -10.75 4.28
C ILE A 106 -0.20 -9.96 3.90
N SER A 107 0.02 -9.80 2.60
CA SER A 107 1.07 -8.94 2.06
C SER A 107 0.55 -7.52 1.82
N LEU A 108 1.35 -6.52 2.20
CA LEU A 108 1.07 -5.10 1.95
C LEU A 108 1.39 -4.77 0.48
N SER A 109 0.56 -5.28 -0.44
CA SER A 109 0.70 -5.05 -1.88
C SER A 109 -0.14 -3.87 -2.39
N HIS A 110 0.10 -3.43 -3.63
CA HIS A 110 -0.45 -2.21 -4.24
C HIS A 110 -1.99 -2.10 -4.21
N GLN A 111 -2.71 -3.23 -4.16
CA GLN A 111 -4.19 -3.26 -4.09
C GLN A 111 -4.72 -3.42 -2.65
N ALA A 112 -3.83 -3.47 -1.65
CA ALA A 112 -4.12 -4.00 -0.32
C ALA A 112 -3.85 -3.01 0.82
N LEU A 113 -4.14 -1.71 0.60
CA LEU A 113 -4.32 -0.77 1.72
C LEU A 113 -5.50 -1.20 2.61
N GLY A 114 -6.37 -2.04 2.05
CA GLY A 114 -7.41 -2.76 2.72
C GLY A 114 -7.54 -4.19 2.20
N LEU A 115 -7.40 -5.20 3.05
CA LEU A 115 -7.40 -6.60 2.64
C LEU A 115 -8.80 -7.13 2.65
N HIS A 116 -9.52 -6.89 1.56
CA HIS A 116 -10.83 -7.46 1.36
C HIS A 116 -10.72 -8.97 1.25
N THR A 117 -10.98 -9.65 2.36
CA THR A 117 -11.54 -11.00 2.30
C THR A 117 -12.87 -10.98 3.03
N TYR A 118 -13.90 -10.54 2.29
CA TYR A 118 -15.28 -10.83 2.64
C TYR A 118 -15.50 -12.34 2.50
N ALA A 119 -15.22 -13.09 3.56
CA ALA A 119 -15.58 -14.49 3.60
C ALA A 119 -17.09 -14.61 3.84
N ASN A 120 -17.88 -14.55 2.76
CA ASN A 120 -19.29 -14.96 2.81
C ASN A 120 -19.38 -16.47 3.00
N ARG A 121 -19.41 -16.95 4.25
CA ARG A 121 -19.63 -18.36 4.52
C ARG A 121 -21.13 -18.66 4.47
N VAL A 122 -21.57 -19.30 3.39
CA VAL A 122 -22.93 -19.85 3.25
C VAL A 122 -23.03 -21.14 4.06
N GLN A 123 -23.90 -21.18 5.08
CA GLN A 123 -24.22 -22.39 5.83
C GLN A 123 -25.74 -22.61 5.79
N GLY A 124 -26.20 -23.46 4.86
CA GLY A 124 -27.64 -23.75 4.63
C GLY A 124 -28.39 -22.65 3.85
N ASN A 125 -29.72 -22.78 3.75
CA ASN A 125 -30.63 -21.86 3.01
C ASN A 125 -30.78 -20.46 3.65
N LYS A 126 -29.97 -20.08 4.64
CA LYS A 126 -29.93 -18.73 5.23
C LYS A 126 -28.49 -18.27 5.35
N VAL A 127 -28.06 -17.40 4.44
CA VAL A 127 -26.76 -16.73 4.50
C VAL A 127 -26.83 -15.66 5.59
N LYS A 128 -26.38 -15.98 6.81
CA LYS A 128 -25.95 -14.93 7.74
C LYS A 128 -24.51 -14.57 7.38
N ALA A 129 -24.35 -13.66 6.41
CA ALA A 129 -23.03 -13.10 6.12
C ALA A 129 -22.47 -12.49 7.41
N LYS A 130 -21.29 -12.95 7.82
CA LYS A 130 -20.57 -12.43 8.97
C LYS A 130 -19.34 -11.72 8.43
N ASN A 131 -19.26 -10.40 8.59
CA ASN A 131 -18.10 -9.66 8.13
C ASN A 131 -16.89 -10.01 9.01
N GLU A 132 -15.75 -10.20 8.38
CA GLU A 132 -14.45 -10.35 9.03
C GLU A 132 -13.53 -9.27 8.49
N ILE A 133 -12.80 -8.60 9.37
CA ILE A 133 -11.74 -7.66 9.02
C ILE A 133 -10.40 -8.32 9.33
N ARG A 134 -9.47 -8.27 8.38
CA ARG A 134 -8.14 -8.84 8.53
C ARG A 134 -7.12 -7.77 8.17
N ILE A 135 -6.21 -7.51 9.10
CA ILE A 135 -5.20 -6.48 8.97
C ILE A 135 -3.82 -7.13 8.99
N SER A 136 -2.87 -6.65 8.19
CA SER A 136 -1.52 -7.23 8.18
C SER A 136 -0.89 -7.17 9.57
N SER A 137 -0.30 -8.26 10.03
CA SER A 137 0.49 -8.28 11.28
C SER A 137 1.65 -7.28 11.27
N ARG A 138 2.09 -6.80 10.10
CA ARG A 138 3.10 -5.74 9.98
C ARG A 138 2.61 -4.40 10.56
N LEU A 139 1.30 -4.14 10.50
CA LEU A 139 0.71 -2.94 11.12
C LEU A 139 0.69 -3.01 12.65
N LYS A 140 1.31 -4.00 13.29
CA LYS A 140 1.62 -3.92 14.72
C LYS A 140 2.74 -2.92 15.02
N TYR A 141 3.57 -2.59 14.03
CA TYR A 141 4.80 -1.81 14.21
C TYR A 141 4.71 -0.45 13.49
N VAL A 142 3.52 0.15 13.49
CA VAL A 142 3.29 1.45 12.85
C VAL A 142 2.70 2.45 13.86
N PRO A 143 2.72 3.75 13.54
CA PRO A 143 2.01 4.76 14.31
C PRO A 143 0.51 4.51 14.34
N GLU A 144 -0.11 4.86 15.47
CA GLU A 144 -1.57 4.77 15.65
C GLU A 144 -2.35 5.41 14.49
N PRO A 145 -2.00 6.62 13.98
CA PRO A 145 -2.78 7.24 12.92
C PRO A 145 -2.82 6.43 11.63
N LEU A 146 -1.75 5.69 11.32
CA LEU A 146 -1.70 4.84 10.13
C LEU A 146 -2.53 3.57 10.32
N LEU A 147 -2.51 2.96 11.52
CA LEU A 147 -3.41 1.86 11.86
C LEU A 147 -4.87 2.31 11.80
N ARG A 148 -5.18 3.49 12.37
CA ARG A 148 -6.51 4.12 12.37
C ARG A 148 -7.07 4.25 10.96
N MET A 149 -6.26 4.76 10.04
CA MET A 149 -6.65 4.93 8.65
C MET A 149 -7.04 3.59 8.00
N VAL A 150 -6.25 2.53 8.21
CA VAL A 150 -6.57 1.19 7.69
C VAL A 150 -7.83 0.62 8.31
N VAL A 151 -8.02 0.78 9.63
CA VAL A 151 -9.25 0.34 10.31
C VAL A 151 -10.47 1.06 9.75
N ILE A 152 -10.39 2.38 9.53
CA ILE A 152 -11.46 3.19 8.95
C ILE A 152 -11.75 2.77 7.51
N HIS A 153 -10.72 2.49 6.72
CA HIS A 153 -10.85 1.97 5.36
C HIS A 153 -11.67 0.67 5.35
N GLU A 154 -11.27 -0.31 6.17
CA GLU A 154 -11.95 -1.60 6.28
C GLU A 154 -13.39 -1.48 6.82
N LEU A 155 -13.63 -0.52 7.71
CA LEU A 155 -14.97 -0.25 8.22
C LEU A 155 -15.87 0.42 7.18
N ALA A 156 -15.35 1.35 6.37
CA ALA A 156 -16.12 1.99 5.31
C ALA A 156 -16.67 0.96 4.30
N HIS A 157 -15.91 -0.11 4.11
CA HIS A 157 -16.25 -1.27 3.31
C HIS A 157 -17.50 -2.05 3.77
N LEU A 158 -17.95 -1.86 5.01
CA LEU A 158 -19.25 -2.37 5.45
C LEU A 158 -20.44 -1.71 4.75
N ARG A 159 -20.26 -0.51 4.18
CA ARG A 159 -21.29 0.22 3.44
C ARG A 159 -20.96 0.39 1.96
N GLU A 160 -19.71 0.70 1.66
CA GLU A 160 -19.26 1.06 0.31
C GLU A 160 -18.25 0.04 -0.20
N LYS A 161 -18.61 -0.73 -1.24
CA LYS A 161 -17.73 -1.82 -1.73
C LYS A 161 -16.61 -1.32 -2.64
N ASP A 162 -16.90 -0.31 -3.44
CA ASP A 162 -15.94 0.26 -4.39
C ASP A 162 -15.32 1.54 -3.85
N HIS A 163 -14.04 1.79 -4.16
CA HIS A 163 -13.32 3.03 -3.82
C HIS A 163 -13.76 4.21 -4.69
N ASN A 164 -15.05 4.55 -4.62
CA ASN A 164 -15.68 5.65 -5.35
C ASN A 164 -15.81 6.90 -4.46
N LYS A 165 -16.45 7.96 -4.98
CA LYS A 165 -16.63 9.22 -4.23
C LYS A 165 -17.33 9.03 -2.88
N ALA A 166 -18.35 8.16 -2.80
CA ALA A 166 -19.09 7.90 -1.57
C ALA A 166 -18.20 7.19 -0.52
N PHE A 167 -17.36 6.25 -0.95
CA PHE A 167 -16.38 5.59 -0.08
C PHE A 167 -15.42 6.61 0.57
N TYR A 168 -14.81 7.48 -0.22
CA TYR A 168 -13.88 8.49 0.31
C TYR A 168 -14.60 9.54 1.17
N GLN A 169 -15.84 9.90 0.84
CA GLN A 169 -16.66 10.76 1.70
C GLN A 169 -16.95 10.12 3.06
N LEU A 170 -17.24 8.81 3.08
CA LEU A 170 -17.45 8.08 4.33
C LEU A 170 -16.16 7.99 5.15
N CYS A 171 -15.03 7.72 4.51
CA CYS A 171 -13.73 7.70 5.18
C CYS A 171 -13.38 9.06 5.78
N THR A 172 -13.55 10.15 5.03
CA THR A 172 -13.26 11.51 5.51
C THR A 172 -14.23 11.98 6.60
N TYR A 173 -15.47 11.49 6.61
CA TYR A 173 -16.40 11.69 7.71
C TYR A 173 -15.93 11.01 9.00
N MET A 174 -15.34 9.81 8.93
CA MET A 174 -14.80 9.10 10.08
C MET A 174 -13.43 9.64 10.52
N THR A 175 -12.62 10.15 9.59
CA THR A 175 -11.33 10.77 9.87
C THR A 175 -10.98 11.88 8.88
N ALA A 176 -10.95 13.13 9.35
CA ALA A 176 -10.80 14.31 8.48
C ALA A 176 -9.47 14.31 7.69
N ASP A 177 -8.41 13.73 8.25
CA ASP A 177 -7.07 13.60 7.67
C ASP A 177 -6.87 12.34 6.82
N TYR A 178 -7.95 11.60 6.48
CA TYR A 178 -7.90 10.31 5.79
C TYR A 178 -6.94 10.29 4.59
N HIS A 179 -7.07 11.25 3.68
CA HIS A 179 -6.26 11.28 2.46
C HIS A 179 -4.76 11.48 2.74
N GLN A 180 -4.42 12.24 3.78
CA GLN A 180 -3.03 12.43 4.17
C GLN A 180 -2.48 11.16 4.83
N LEU A 181 -3.26 10.51 5.69
CA LEU A 181 -2.87 9.24 6.31
C LEU A 181 -2.72 8.12 5.27
N GLU A 182 -3.58 8.09 4.25
CA GLU A 182 -3.46 7.15 3.13
C GLU A 182 -2.16 7.37 2.35
N LEU A 183 -1.84 8.63 2.05
CA LEU A 183 -0.56 8.98 1.42
C LEU A 183 0.61 8.56 2.31
N ASP A 184 0.59 8.89 3.60
CA ASP A 184 1.67 8.60 4.53
C ASP A 184 1.88 7.09 4.72
N LEU A 185 0.81 6.29 4.72
CA LEU A 185 0.94 4.83 4.71
C LEU A 185 1.62 4.36 3.42
N ARG A 186 1.25 4.89 2.25
CA ARG A 186 1.91 4.55 0.97
C ARG A 186 3.39 4.94 0.98
N LEU A 187 3.76 6.06 1.61
CA LEU A 187 5.17 6.44 1.81
C LEU A 187 5.91 5.43 2.70
N LEU A 188 5.29 4.98 3.80
CA LEU A 188 5.85 3.94 4.66
C LEU A 188 6.05 2.62 3.89
N LEU A 189 5.09 2.22 3.05
CA LEU A 189 5.24 1.04 2.20
C LEU A 189 6.40 1.19 1.20
N THR A 190 6.59 2.38 0.64
CA THR A 190 7.75 2.70 -0.21
C THR A 190 9.07 2.59 0.57
N CYS A 191 9.15 3.06 1.83
CA CYS A 191 10.33 2.84 2.68
C CYS A 191 10.62 1.34 2.85
N ILE A 192 9.60 0.55 3.22
CA ILE A 192 9.76 -0.89 3.45
C ILE A 192 10.24 -1.61 2.18
N GLU A 193 9.69 -1.26 1.02
CA GLU A 193 10.12 -1.80 -0.28
C GLU A 193 11.57 -1.43 -0.63
N LEU A 194 12.03 -0.25 -0.19
CA LEU A 194 13.42 0.19 -0.31
C LEU A 194 14.37 -0.51 0.68
N GLY A 195 13.86 -1.39 1.54
CA GLY A 195 14.64 -2.05 2.59
C GLY A 195 14.91 -1.13 3.79
N LYS A 196 14.09 -0.10 3.96
CA LYS A 196 14.18 0.95 4.98
C LYS A 196 13.01 0.86 5.95
N SER A 197 13.20 1.31 7.19
CA SER A 197 12.12 1.34 8.19
C SER A 197 12.35 2.52 9.13
N PRO A 198 11.41 3.48 9.20
CA PRO A 198 11.47 4.54 10.20
C PRO A 198 11.30 4.03 11.64
N TYR A 199 10.81 2.79 11.86
CA TYR A 199 10.53 2.20 13.17
C TYR A 199 11.22 0.86 13.39
#